data_AF-W4GZ78-F1
#
_entry.id   AF-W4GZ78-F1
#
_cell.length_a   1.000
_cell.length_b   1.000
_cell.length_c   1.000
_cell.angle_alpha   90.00
_cell.angle_beta   90.00
_cell.angle_gamma   90.00
#
_symmetry.space_group_name_H-M   'P 1'
#
loop_
_entity.id
_entity.type
_entity.pdbx_description
1 polymer ?
#
loop_
_entity_poly.entity_id
_entity_poly.type
_entity_poly.pdbx_seq_one_letter_code
_entity_poly.pdbx_strand_id
1 'polypeptide(L)'
;MGVHGVPAQGMECLATMEDITSETYVEYQTFPSLQWHPCQFSAEVVTQLQEAQFPAFMKGVQEPDCKAELRRLLAKGPPIWVEDKYGFPLPDNGDTHVVALWFSSTNEEKSAKLHGAVEGDEREKLWSELKELLQAMEDDKEEVRD
;
A
#
# COMPACT_ATOMS: atom_id res chain seq x y z
N MET A 1 -12.86 -9.62 -21.60
CA MET A 1 -11.76 -10.11 -20.74
C MET A 1 -10.49 -9.61 -21.38
N GLY A 2 -9.82 -8.64 -20.76
CA GLY A 2 -8.49 -8.24 -21.20
C GLY A 2 -7.57 -9.43 -21.01
N VAL A 3 -6.76 -9.74 -22.02
CA VAL A 3 -5.77 -10.81 -21.90
C VAL A 3 -4.62 -10.23 -21.09
N HIS A 4 -4.34 -10.78 -19.91
CA HIS A 4 -3.17 -10.41 -19.13
C HIS A 4 -1.88 -10.64 -19.92
N GLY A 5 -0.87 -9.83 -19.64
CA GLY A 5 0.40 -9.84 -20.34
C GLY A 5 1.37 -10.93 -19.88
N VAL A 6 2.60 -10.78 -20.35
CA VAL A 6 3.76 -11.59 -19.97
C VAL A 6 4.89 -10.64 -19.58
N PRO A 7 5.86 -11.08 -18.75
CA PRO A 7 6.98 -10.21 -18.37
C PRO A 7 7.76 -9.73 -19.60
N ALA A 8 8.25 -8.51 -19.54
CA ALA A 8 9.14 -7.98 -20.56
C ALA A 8 10.48 -8.74 -20.57
N GLN A 9 11.16 -8.77 -21.70
CA GLN A 9 12.46 -9.43 -21.81
C GLN A 9 13.49 -8.75 -20.88
N GLY A 10 14.12 -9.54 -20.00
CA GLY A 10 15.09 -9.03 -19.02
C GLY A 10 14.47 -8.19 -17.91
N MET A 11 13.17 -8.39 -17.63
CA MET A 11 12.50 -7.74 -16.52
C MET A 11 13.04 -8.29 -15.19
N GLU A 12 13.43 -7.41 -14.29
CA GLU A 12 13.97 -7.74 -12.97
C GLU A 12 13.12 -7.09 -11.87
N CYS A 13 13.03 -7.76 -10.73
CA CYS A 13 12.36 -7.25 -9.56
C CYS A 13 13.17 -6.11 -8.95
N LEU A 14 12.60 -4.91 -8.87
CA LEU A 14 13.31 -3.74 -8.34
C LEU A 14 13.68 -3.84 -6.85
N ALA A 15 13.10 -4.78 -6.10
CA ALA A 15 13.42 -5.01 -4.70
C ALA A 15 14.53 -6.03 -4.49
N THR A 16 14.55 -7.12 -5.27
CA THR A 16 15.49 -8.25 -5.09
C THR A 16 16.59 -8.31 -6.15
N MET A 17 16.43 -7.59 -7.27
CA MET A 17 17.26 -7.66 -8.47
C MET A 17 17.29 -9.04 -9.12
N GLU A 18 16.28 -9.86 -8.85
CA GLU A 18 16.10 -11.18 -9.46
C GLU A 18 15.19 -11.09 -10.70
N ASP A 19 15.40 -11.96 -11.67
CA ASP A 19 14.60 -12.03 -12.88
C ASP A 19 13.10 -12.28 -12.56
N ILE A 20 12.22 -11.49 -13.18
CA ILE A 20 10.79 -11.74 -13.19
C ILE A 20 10.47 -12.65 -14.37
N THR A 21 10.02 -13.86 -14.06
CA THR A 21 9.62 -14.88 -15.05
C THR A 21 8.10 -14.99 -15.12
N SER A 22 7.59 -15.84 -16.01
CA SER A 22 6.15 -16.15 -16.09
C SER A 22 5.59 -16.83 -14.84
N GLU A 23 6.42 -17.21 -13.87
CA GLU A 23 6.00 -17.78 -12.59
C GLU A 23 5.89 -16.71 -11.50
N THR A 24 6.66 -15.63 -11.63
CA THR A 24 6.75 -14.56 -10.62
C THR A 24 6.17 -13.23 -11.09
N TYR A 25 5.68 -13.16 -12.34
CA TYR A 25 5.08 -11.95 -12.93
C TYR A 25 3.73 -11.62 -12.31
N VAL A 26 3.52 -10.33 -12.06
CA VAL A 26 2.30 -9.77 -11.49
C VAL A 26 1.86 -8.56 -12.30
N GLU A 27 0.55 -8.43 -12.47
CA GLU A 27 -0.08 -7.20 -12.93
C GLU A 27 -0.92 -6.58 -11.82
N TYR A 28 -1.13 -5.27 -11.90
CA TYR A 28 -1.98 -4.55 -10.96
C TYR A 28 -2.99 -3.68 -11.70
N GLN A 29 -4.19 -3.59 -11.15
CA GLN A 29 -5.27 -2.77 -11.70
C GLN A 29 -5.41 -1.49 -10.90
N THR A 30 -5.55 -0.38 -11.60
CA THR A 30 -5.66 0.98 -11.03
C THR A 30 -7.08 1.50 -11.08
N PHE A 31 -7.44 2.42 -10.18
CA PHE A 31 -8.78 3.04 -10.11
C PHE A 31 -8.70 4.57 -10.16
N PRO A 32 -9.61 5.26 -10.89
CA PRO A 32 -10.86 4.78 -11.49
C PRO A 32 -10.76 4.16 -12.89
N SER A 33 -9.61 4.18 -13.55
CA SER A 33 -9.49 3.76 -14.95
C SER A 33 -9.75 2.27 -15.19
N LEU A 34 -9.55 1.44 -14.16
CA LEU A 34 -9.59 -0.03 -14.23
C LEU A 34 -8.59 -0.62 -15.22
N GLN A 35 -7.49 0.10 -15.48
CA GLN A 35 -6.41 -0.35 -16.35
C GLN A 35 -5.43 -1.27 -15.60
N TRP A 36 -5.04 -2.36 -16.27
CA TRP A 36 -4.01 -3.29 -15.84
C TRP A 36 -2.64 -2.83 -16.29
N HIS A 37 -1.66 -2.96 -15.39
CA HIS A 37 -0.28 -2.52 -15.59
C HIS A 37 0.71 -3.58 -15.08
N PRO A 38 1.90 -3.70 -15.69
CA PRO A 38 2.95 -4.61 -15.22
C PRO A 38 3.55 -4.13 -13.89
N CYS A 39 3.57 -4.98 -12.87
CA CYS A 39 4.22 -4.71 -11.59
C CYS A 39 5.74 -4.83 -11.72
N GLN A 40 6.50 -3.92 -11.10
CA GLN A 40 7.98 -3.96 -11.11
C GLN A 40 8.58 -4.85 -10.02
N PHE A 41 7.73 -5.59 -9.29
CA PHE A 41 8.13 -6.52 -8.23
C PHE A 41 7.66 -7.93 -8.56
N SER A 42 8.40 -8.92 -8.04
CA SER A 42 8.01 -10.32 -8.12
C SER A 42 6.81 -10.63 -7.22
N ALA A 43 6.08 -11.70 -7.54
CA ALA A 43 4.92 -12.17 -6.79
C ALA A 43 5.17 -12.33 -5.28
N GLU A 44 6.36 -12.77 -4.89
CA GLU A 44 6.76 -12.89 -3.49
C GLU A 44 6.81 -11.53 -2.80
N VAL A 45 7.50 -10.56 -3.39
CA VAL A 45 7.62 -9.20 -2.85
C VAL A 45 6.25 -8.53 -2.76
N VAL A 46 5.41 -8.68 -3.78
CA VAL A 46 4.04 -8.17 -3.76
C VAL A 46 3.25 -8.75 -2.59
N THR A 47 3.34 -10.06 -2.36
CA THR A 47 2.66 -10.74 -1.25
C THR A 47 3.17 -10.23 0.10
N GLN A 48 4.49 -10.10 0.26
CA GLN A 48 5.10 -9.56 1.48
C GLN A 48 4.65 -8.11 1.76
N LEU A 49 4.53 -7.26 0.72
CA LEU A 49 4.02 -5.90 0.88
C LEU A 49 2.56 -5.89 1.33
N GLN A 50 1.71 -6.75 0.74
CA GLN A 50 0.31 -6.87 1.15
C GLN A 50 0.18 -7.28 2.63
N GLU A 51 1.06 -8.15 3.11
CA GLU A 51 1.05 -8.61 4.50
C GLU A 51 1.65 -7.59 5.48
N ALA A 52 2.67 -6.83 5.07
CA ALA A 52 3.47 -6.02 5.98
C ALA A 52 3.03 -4.56 6.13
N GLN A 53 2.45 -3.94 5.08
CA GLN A 53 2.24 -2.49 5.09
C GLN A 53 1.27 -2.01 6.18
N PHE A 54 0.13 -2.68 6.36
CA PHE A 54 -0.84 -2.27 7.39
C PHE A 54 -0.34 -2.56 8.82
N PRO A 55 0.24 -3.74 9.13
CA PRO A 55 0.90 -3.94 10.42
C PRO A 55 2.02 -2.94 10.70
N ALA A 56 2.81 -2.56 9.69
CA ALA A 56 3.85 -1.55 9.84
C ALA A 56 3.25 -0.17 10.15
N PHE A 57 2.13 0.21 9.52
CA PHE A 57 1.39 1.42 9.85
C PHE A 57 0.92 1.40 11.31
N MET A 58 0.28 0.30 11.74
CA MET A 58 -0.23 0.18 13.11
C MET A 58 0.91 0.27 14.14
N LYS A 59 2.04 -0.38 13.86
CA LYS A 59 3.24 -0.28 14.71
C LYS A 59 3.76 1.15 14.78
N GLY A 60 3.89 1.85 13.65
CA GLY A 60 4.39 3.23 13.62
C GLY A 60 3.47 4.23 14.32
N VAL A 61 2.18 3.91 14.43
CA VAL A 61 1.20 4.71 15.17
C VAL A 61 1.20 4.39 16.67
N GLN A 62 1.38 3.12 17.05
CA GLN A 62 1.42 2.68 18.45
C GLN A 62 2.75 3.01 19.15
N GLU A 63 3.85 2.92 18.40
CA GLU A 63 5.22 3.15 18.88
C GLU A 63 5.91 4.23 18.00
N PRO A 64 5.40 5.48 17.98
CA PRO A 64 5.97 6.51 17.11
C PRO A 64 7.35 6.96 17.62
N ASP A 65 8.37 6.83 16.78
CA ASP A 65 9.73 7.29 17.09
C ASP A 65 9.80 8.81 17.26
N CYS A 66 9.01 9.55 16.48
CA CYS A 66 8.89 11.01 16.63
C CYS A 66 7.51 11.55 16.22
N LYS A 67 7.13 12.71 16.79
CA LYS A 67 5.86 13.39 16.46
C LYS A 67 5.73 13.77 14.98
N ALA A 68 6.84 14.14 14.34
CA ALA A 68 6.83 14.51 12.92
C ALA A 68 6.47 13.32 12.02
N GLU A 69 6.97 12.13 12.37
CA GLU A 69 6.63 10.89 11.70
C GLU A 69 5.17 10.51 11.92
N LEU A 70 4.69 10.57 13.17
CA LEU A 70 3.29 10.32 13.49
C LEU A 70 2.35 11.25 12.70
N ARG A 71 2.64 12.56 12.64
CA ARG A 71 1.86 13.52 11.84
C ARG A 71 1.83 13.14 10.37
N ARG A 72 2.96 12.72 9.79
CA ARG A 72 3.03 12.30 8.39
C ARG A 72 2.23 11.02 8.15
N LEU A 73 2.28 10.05 9.06
CA LEU A 73 1.50 8.81 8.98
C LEU A 73 0.00 9.12 9.06
N LEU A 74 -0.43 9.94 10.02
CA LEU A 74 -1.84 10.28 10.21
C LEU A 74 -2.41 11.19 9.13
N ALA A 75 -1.58 12.03 8.50
CA ALA A 75 -1.98 12.81 7.33
C ALA A 75 -2.37 11.93 6.14
N LYS A 76 -1.71 10.76 5.97
CA LYS A 76 -2.10 9.76 4.97
C LYS A 76 -3.30 8.92 5.43
N GLY A 77 -3.40 8.69 6.74
CA GLY A 77 -4.43 7.86 7.35
C GLY A 77 -4.17 6.36 7.17
N PRO A 78 -5.05 5.50 7.72
CA PRO A 78 -4.88 4.04 7.63
C PRO A 78 -4.89 3.59 6.16
N PRO A 79 -3.86 2.87 5.69
CA PRO A 79 -3.78 2.41 4.32
C PRO A 79 -4.77 1.26 4.09
N ILE A 80 -5.39 1.24 2.92
CA ILE A 80 -6.33 0.17 2.50
C ILE A 80 -5.67 -0.74 1.48
N TRP A 81 -5.07 -0.13 0.47
CA TRP A 81 -4.52 -0.79 -0.71
C TRP A 81 -3.00 -0.83 -0.64
N VAL A 82 -2.40 -1.84 -1.29
CA VAL A 82 -0.95 -1.87 -1.47
C VAL A 82 -0.48 -0.65 -2.27
N GLU A 83 0.56 0.01 -1.78
CA GLU A 83 1.17 1.17 -2.43
C GLU A 83 2.70 1.00 -2.43
N ASP A 84 3.31 1.22 -3.59
CA ASP A 84 4.76 1.45 -3.70
C ASP A 84 5.01 2.27 -4.95
N LYS A 85 5.82 3.33 -4.81
CA LYS A 85 6.09 4.28 -5.89
C LYS A 85 6.76 3.62 -7.11
N TYR A 86 7.57 2.60 -6.90
CA TYR A 86 8.34 1.94 -7.93
C TYR A 86 7.70 0.61 -8.35
N GLY A 87 7.14 -0.14 -7.41
CA GLY A 87 6.43 -1.40 -7.67
C GLY A 87 5.09 -1.21 -8.38
N PHE A 88 4.34 -0.18 -7.99
CA PHE A 88 2.98 0.11 -8.47
C PHE A 88 2.83 1.59 -8.90
N PRO A 89 3.62 2.06 -9.88
CA PRO A 89 3.57 3.46 -10.30
C PRO A 89 2.20 3.81 -10.87
N LEU A 90 1.51 4.77 -10.24
CA LEU A 90 0.22 5.25 -10.75
C LEU A 90 0.42 6.06 -12.05
N PRO A 91 -0.40 5.82 -13.08
CA PRO A 91 -0.35 6.59 -14.33
C PRO A 91 -0.83 8.04 -14.12
N ASP A 92 -0.33 8.96 -14.95
CA ASP A 92 -0.76 10.38 -14.98
C ASP A 92 -2.13 10.55 -15.67
N ASN A 93 -3.14 9.78 -15.24
CA ASN A 93 -4.50 9.79 -15.79
C ASN A 93 -5.57 10.10 -14.73
N GLY A 94 -5.17 10.42 -13.50
CA GLY A 94 -6.07 10.66 -12.36
C GLY A 94 -6.38 9.41 -11.54
N ASP A 95 -5.74 8.28 -11.82
CA ASP A 95 -5.78 7.11 -10.95
C ASP A 95 -5.16 7.39 -9.59
N THR A 96 -5.75 6.82 -8.55
CA THR A 96 -5.47 7.18 -7.16
C THR A 96 -4.92 6.03 -6.34
N HIS A 97 -5.23 4.79 -6.71
CA HIS A 97 -4.80 3.60 -5.98
C HIS A 97 -4.92 2.33 -6.84
N VAL A 98 -4.28 1.27 -6.34
CA VAL A 98 -4.38 -0.09 -6.87
C VAL A 98 -5.60 -0.78 -6.24
N VAL A 99 -6.41 -1.50 -7.03
CA VAL A 99 -7.62 -2.19 -6.55
C VAL A 99 -7.56 -3.71 -6.70
N ALA A 100 -6.82 -4.21 -7.69
CA ALA A 100 -6.65 -5.64 -7.92
C ALA A 100 -5.23 -5.99 -8.32
N LEU A 101 -4.86 -7.24 -8.10
CA LEU A 101 -3.59 -7.85 -8.48
C LEU A 101 -3.89 -9.12 -9.25
N TRP A 102 -3.13 -9.40 -10.30
CA TRP A 102 -3.21 -10.64 -11.03
C TRP A 102 -1.87 -11.36 -10.99
N PHE A 103 -1.88 -12.64 -10.64
CA PHE A 103 -0.68 -13.47 -10.50
C PHE A 103 -0.58 -14.44 -11.67
N SER A 104 0.49 -14.34 -12.46
CA SER A 104 0.69 -15.18 -13.64
C SER A 104 0.80 -16.68 -13.32
N SER A 105 1.43 -17.05 -12.20
CA SER A 105 1.60 -18.45 -11.79
C SER A 105 0.30 -19.18 -11.51
N THR A 106 -0.70 -18.51 -10.94
CA THR A 106 -2.00 -19.10 -10.63
C THR A 106 -3.09 -18.71 -11.62
N ASN A 107 -2.82 -17.69 -12.45
CA ASN A 107 -3.81 -17.05 -13.32
C ASN A 107 -5.05 -16.57 -12.54
N GLU A 108 -4.84 -16.02 -11.35
CA GLU A 108 -5.90 -15.53 -10.46
C GLU A 108 -5.81 -14.02 -10.24
N GLU A 109 -6.96 -13.37 -10.27
CA GLU A 109 -7.14 -12.00 -9.79
C GLU A 109 -7.48 -12.02 -8.29
N LYS A 110 -6.75 -11.22 -7.52
CA LYS A 110 -6.91 -11.04 -6.07
C LYS A 110 -7.10 -9.57 -5.76
N SER A 111 -7.71 -9.28 -4.63
CA SER A 111 -7.81 -7.91 -4.13
C SER A 111 -6.42 -7.36 -3.81
N ALA A 112 -6.17 -6.08 -4.13
CA ALA A 112 -4.96 -5.36 -3.74
C ALA A 112 -4.99 -4.89 -2.28
N LYS A 113 -6.06 -5.18 -1.54
CA LYS A 113 -6.25 -4.78 -0.15
C LYS A 113 -5.16 -5.38 0.75
N LEU A 114 -4.67 -4.59 1.68
CA LEU A 114 -3.66 -5.00 2.67
C LEU A 114 -4.26 -5.94 3.71
N HIS A 115 -3.44 -6.85 4.22
CA HIS A 115 -3.82 -7.73 5.31
C HIS A 115 -4.13 -6.93 6.57
N GLY A 116 -5.35 -7.11 7.11
CA GLY A 116 -5.81 -6.39 8.30
C GLY A 116 -6.33 -4.97 8.05
N ALA A 117 -6.29 -4.47 6.82
CA ALA A 117 -6.84 -3.15 6.52
C ALA A 117 -8.35 -3.06 6.77
N VAL A 118 -8.75 -1.99 7.45
CA VAL A 118 -10.14 -1.61 7.70
C VAL A 118 -10.65 -0.68 6.61
N GLU A 119 -11.95 -0.73 6.33
CA GLU A 119 -12.62 0.07 5.29
C GLU A 119 -13.91 0.69 5.83
N GLY A 120 -14.44 1.69 5.11
CA GLY A 120 -15.71 2.35 5.47
C GLY A 120 -15.67 2.94 6.88
N ASP A 121 -16.76 2.71 7.63
CA ASP A 121 -16.95 3.28 8.97
C ASP A 121 -15.86 2.85 9.97
N GLU A 122 -15.34 1.63 9.85
CA GLU A 122 -14.25 1.16 10.73
C GLU A 122 -12.96 1.93 10.49
N ARG A 123 -12.66 2.24 9.23
CA ARG A 123 -11.50 3.07 8.88
C ARG A 123 -11.67 4.50 9.37
N GLU A 124 -12.84 5.10 9.15
CA GLU A 124 -13.10 6.47 9.58
C GLU A 124 -13.07 6.60 11.10
N LYS A 125 -13.59 5.59 11.82
CA LYS A 125 -13.49 5.52 13.28
C LYS A 125 -12.04 5.43 13.73
N LEU A 126 -11.26 4.48 13.20
CA LEU A 126 -9.84 4.35 13.53
C LEU A 126 -9.11 5.66 13.23
N TRP A 127 -9.32 6.26 12.06
CA TRP A 127 -8.63 7.48 11.69
C TRP A 127 -9.00 8.67 12.58
N SER A 128 -10.25 8.75 13.03
CA SER A 128 -10.72 9.77 13.98
C SER A 128 -10.07 9.61 15.35
N GLU A 129 -10.07 8.39 15.91
CA GLU A 129 -9.40 8.07 17.18
C GLU A 129 -7.90 8.42 17.14
N LEU A 130 -7.24 8.14 16.02
CA LEU A 130 -5.83 8.47 15.85
C LEU A 130 -5.55 9.99 15.75
N LYS A 131 -6.45 10.75 15.13
CA LYS A 131 -6.37 12.22 15.09
C LYS A 131 -6.57 12.83 16.49
N GLU A 132 -7.52 12.30 17.26
CA GLU A 132 -7.74 12.72 18.65
C GLU A 132 -6.52 12.45 19.53
N LEU A 133 -5.90 11.27 19.38
CA LEU A 133 -4.65 10.92 20.08
C LEU A 133 -3.52 11.89 19.74
N LEU A 134 -3.37 12.27 18.47
CA LEU A 134 -2.38 13.27 18.06
C LEU A 134 -2.66 14.64 18.70
N GLN A 135 -3.91 15.08 18.72
CA GLN A 135 -4.30 16.36 19.33
C GLN A 135 -4.00 16.38 20.82
N ALA A 136 -4.38 15.33 21.56
CA ALA A 136 -4.10 15.23 22.99
C ALA A 136 -2.58 15.28 23.28
N MET A 137 -1.76 14.63 22.46
CA MET A 137 -0.30 14.71 22.57
C MET A 137 0.25 16.11 22.27
N GLU A 138 -0.44 16.94 21.49
CA GLU A 138 -0.06 18.33 21.22
C GLU A 138 -0.41 19.23 22.41
N ASP A 139 -1.61 19.08 22.96
CA ASP A 139 -2.14 19.88 24.07
C ASP A 139 -1.35 19.66 25.38
N ASP A 140 -1.00 18.40 25.72
CA ASP A 140 -0.20 18.06 26.92
C ASP A 140 1.18 18.76 26.96
N LYS A 141 1.67 19.26 25.83
CA LYS A 141 2.97 19.94 25.74
C LYS A 141 2.87 21.45 25.93
N GLU A 142 1.68 22.04 25.79
CA GLU A 142 1.47 23.46 26.04
C GLU A 142 1.36 23.73 27.55
N GLU A 143 0.75 22.84 28.33
CA GLU A 143 0.61 23.02 29.79
C GLU A 143 1.93 22.92 30.59
N VAL A 144 3.01 22.36 30.02
CA VAL A 144 4.33 22.26 30.68
C VAL A 144 5.22 23.48 30.39
N ARG A 145 4.73 24.45 29.59
CA ARG A 145 5.49 25.64 29.18
C ARG A 145 5.03 26.95 29.83
N ASP A 146 4.14 26.88 30.82
CA ASP A 146 3.74 28.01 31.69
C ASP A 146 4.31 27.90 33.11
#